data_AF-A0A846XCI1-F1
#
_entry.id   AF-A0A846XCI1-F1
#
_cell.length_a   1.000
_cell.length_b   1.000
_cell.length_c   1.000
_cell.angle_alpha   90.00
_cell.angle_beta   90.00
_cell.angle_gamma   90.00
#
_symmetry.space_group_name_H-M   'P 1'
#
loop_
_entity.id
_entity.type
_entity.pdbx_description
1 polymer ?
#
loop_
_entity_poly.entity_id
_entity_poly.type
_entity_poly.pdbx_seq_one_letter_code
_entity_poly.pdbx_strand_id
1 'polypeptide(L)'
;MKNADGFSEDERAAIKERAAELKKQASHGRGNKAATEELDVLSKIADMAAPDRAVAERIHAIVTTRAPELSPKLWYGQPAYARKGKVVCFFRSGHADKERYSTFGFTTEAHLDADSGLWPTSYAVTELSAEAEAAIAALVEKSVP
;
A
#
# COMPACT_ATOMS: atom_id res chain seq x y z
N MET A 1 9.25 26.14 2.60
CA MET A 1 8.16 25.85 1.64
C MET A 1 7.89 24.35 1.71
N LYS A 2 6.64 23.95 1.94
CA LYS A 2 6.21 22.56 2.12
C LYS A 2 6.02 21.92 0.74
N ASN A 3 6.78 20.87 0.43
CA ASN A 3 6.48 20.06 -0.76
C ASN A 3 5.31 19.13 -0.39
N ALA A 4 4.13 19.48 -0.91
CA ALA A 4 2.94 18.64 -0.96
C ALA A 4 2.96 17.69 -2.19
N ASP A 5 4.13 17.54 -2.83
CA ASP A 5 4.35 16.59 -3.91
C ASP A 5 4.84 15.28 -3.30
N GLY A 6 4.04 14.22 -3.46
CA GLY A 6 4.45 12.86 -3.12
C GLY A 6 5.78 12.49 -3.79
N PHE A 7 6.52 11.60 -3.11
CA PHE A 7 7.84 11.08 -3.44
C PHE A 7 8.88 12.05 -4.02
N SER A 8 10.03 12.14 -3.34
CA SER A 8 11.23 12.76 -3.92
C SER A 8 11.65 12.06 -5.21
N GLU A 9 12.48 12.71 -6.02
CA GLU A 9 13.03 12.08 -7.24
C GLU A 9 13.72 10.76 -6.93
N ASP A 10 14.45 10.69 -5.81
CA ASP A 10 15.11 9.49 -5.33
C ASP A 10 14.11 8.39 -4.95
N GLU A 11 13.03 8.74 -4.26
CA GLU A 11 12.00 7.76 -3.87
C GLU A 11 11.22 7.24 -5.10
N ARG A 12 10.95 8.09 -6.10
CA ARG A 12 10.36 7.67 -7.38
C ARG A 12 11.30 6.74 -8.14
N ALA A 13 12.60 7.06 -8.15
CA ALA A 13 13.61 6.22 -8.77
C ALA A 13 13.68 4.84 -8.09
N ALA A 14 13.62 4.80 -6.75
CA ALA A 14 13.64 3.56 -5.97
C ALA A 14 12.44 2.65 -6.30
N ILE A 15 11.23 3.19 -6.43
CA ILE A 15 10.04 2.40 -6.84
C ILE A 15 10.19 1.86 -8.25
N LYS A 16 10.70 2.67 -9.18
CA LYS A 16 10.93 2.26 -10.56
C LYS A 16 12.00 1.16 -10.64
N GLU A 17 13.07 1.29 -9.87
CA GLU A 17 14.13 0.28 -9.76
C GLU A 17 13.57 -1.03 -9.18
N ARG A 18 12.77 -0.95 -8.13
CA ARG A 18 12.07 -2.11 -7.54
C ARG A 18 11.21 -2.83 -8.56
N ALA A 19 10.38 -2.10 -9.33
CA ALA A 19 9.58 -2.69 -10.40
C ALA A 19 10.45 -3.39 -11.46
N ALA A 20 11.60 -2.80 -11.84
CA ALA A 20 12.52 -3.40 -12.80
C ALA A 20 13.19 -4.67 -12.27
N GLU A 21 13.58 -4.67 -10.98
CA GLU A 21 14.13 -5.84 -10.30
C GLU A 21 13.11 -6.98 -10.25
N LEU A 22 11.89 -6.70 -9.81
CA LEU A 22 10.82 -7.68 -9.74
C LEU A 22 10.51 -8.27 -11.13
N LYS A 23 10.54 -7.46 -12.19
CA LYS A 23 10.35 -7.95 -13.57
C LYS A 23 11.41 -8.97 -13.97
N LYS A 24 12.67 -8.73 -13.59
CA LYS A 24 13.76 -9.71 -13.80
C LYS A 24 13.52 -10.97 -12.97
N GLN A 25 13.19 -10.84 -11.69
CA GLN A 25 12.89 -11.97 -10.80
C GLN A 25 11.71 -12.82 -11.28
N ALA A 26 10.65 -12.18 -11.79
CA ALA A 26 9.48 -12.85 -12.35
C ALA A 26 9.79 -13.58 -13.68
N SER A 27 10.79 -13.13 -14.44
CA SER A 27 11.16 -13.71 -15.74
C SER A 27 12.08 -14.94 -15.66
N HIS A 28 12.73 -15.19 -14.52
CA HIS A 28 13.62 -16.33 -14.34
C HIS A 28 12.87 -17.57 -13.81
N GLY A 29 12.45 -18.45 -14.74
CA GLY A 29 11.92 -19.78 -14.42
C GLY A 29 10.49 -19.81 -13.82
N ARG A 30 10.07 -20.98 -13.34
CA ARG A 30 8.72 -21.22 -12.80
C ARG A 30 8.51 -20.45 -11.49
N GLY A 31 8.05 -19.20 -11.59
CA GLY A 31 7.23 -18.54 -10.57
C GLY A 31 7.92 -18.12 -9.28
N ASN A 32 8.54 -16.93 -9.28
CA ASN A 32 8.53 -16.14 -8.05
C ASN A 32 7.17 -15.45 -7.93
N LYS A 33 6.18 -16.19 -7.42
CA LYS A 33 4.80 -15.71 -7.26
C LYS A 33 4.74 -14.38 -6.50
N ALA A 34 5.56 -14.22 -5.46
CA ALA A 34 5.61 -12.98 -4.69
C ALA A 34 6.08 -11.80 -5.54
N ALA A 35 7.11 -12.00 -6.37
CA ALA A 35 7.58 -10.95 -7.28
C ALA A 35 6.52 -10.60 -8.34
N THR A 36 5.81 -11.58 -8.88
CA THR A 36 4.67 -11.34 -9.79
C THR A 36 3.54 -10.57 -9.10
N GLU A 37 3.15 -10.97 -7.87
CA GLU A 37 2.07 -10.30 -7.13
C GLU A 37 2.43 -8.85 -6.77
N GLU A 38 3.69 -8.56 -6.44
CA GLU A 38 4.16 -7.19 -6.21
C GLU A 38 4.18 -6.35 -7.50
N LEU A 39 4.59 -6.93 -8.63
CA LEU A 39 4.49 -6.26 -9.94
C LEU A 39 3.06 -5.93 -10.32
N ASP A 40 2.12 -6.84 -10.05
CA ASP A 40 0.71 -6.63 -10.35
C ASP A 40 0.15 -5.47 -9.51
N VAL A 41 0.56 -5.35 -8.25
CA VAL A 41 0.24 -4.20 -7.39
C VAL A 41 0.82 -2.91 -7.95
N LEU A 42 2.11 -2.88 -8.27
CA LEU A 42 2.77 -1.68 -8.82
C LEU A 42 2.19 -1.26 -10.15
N SER A 43 1.86 -2.21 -11.03
CA SER A 43 1.19 -1.95 -12.30
C SER A 43 -0.21 -1.38 -12.08
N LYS A 44 -0.98 -1.96 -11.15
CA LYS A 44 -2.30 -1.44 -10.79
C LYS A 44 -2.24 -0.01 -10.25
N ILE A 45 -1.23 0.31 -9.45
CA ILE A 45 -0.99 1.66 -8.92
C ILE A 45 -0.66 2.62 -10.06
N ALA A 46 0.20 2.23 -11.01
CA ALA A 46 0.58 3.06 -12.15
C ALA A 46 -0.63 3.45 -13.03
N ASP A 47 -1.61 2.55 -13.17
CA ASP A 47 -2.85 2.75 -13.91
C ASP A 47 -3.87 3.68 -13.22
N MET A 48 -3.64 4.08 -11.96
CA MET A 48 -4.53 4.98 -11.24
C MET A 48 -4.44 6.43 -11.75
N ALA A 49 -5.53 7.18 -11.58
CA ALA A 49 -5.54 8.62 -11.79
C ALA A 49 -4.52 9.31 -10.87
N ALA A 50 -3.89 10.38 -11.35
CA ALA A 50 -2.73 10.99 -10.69
C ALA A 50 -2.91 11.28 -9.18
N PRO A 51 -4.05 11.80 -8.69
CA PRO A 51 -4.24 12.05 -7.25
C PRO A 51 -4.20 10.76 -6.42
N ASP A 52 -4.93 9.72 -6.84
CA ASP A 52 -4.97 8.45 -6.12
C ASP A 52 -3.67 7.65 -6.28
N ARG A 53 -3.02 7.76 -7.46
CA ARG A 53 -1.73 7.12 -7.71
C ARG A 53 -0.69 7.56 -6.71
N ALA A 54 -0.51 8.87 -6.50
CA ALA A 54 0.49 9.40 -5.58
C ALA A 54 0.27 8.90 -4.14
N VAL A 55 -0.99 8.83 -3.71
CA VAL A 55 -1.35 8.30 -2.39
C VAL A 55 -1.07 6.79 -2.30
N ALA A 56 -1.47 6.01 -3.31
CA ALA A 56 -1.30 4.57 -3.34
C ALA A 56 0.18 4.16 -3.37
N GLU A 57 0.98 4.89 -4.17
CA GLU A 57 2.43 4.82 -4.24
C GLU A 57 3.04 5.03 -2.85
N ARG A 58 2.62 6.07 -2.12
CA ARG A 58 3.14 6.37 -0.78
C ARG A 58 2.75 5.32 0.26
N ILE A 59 1.49 4.88 0.25
CA ILE A 59 1.02 3.79 1.12
C ILE A 59 1.79 2.51 0.84
N HIS A 60 2.05 2.18 -0.42
CA HIS A 60 2.84 1.01 -0.79
C HIS A 60 4.23 1.02 -0.15
N ALA A 61 4.96 2.13 -0.28
CA ALA A 61 6.29 2.24 0.34
C ALA A 61 6.23 2.19 1.87
N ILE A 62 5.23 2.84 2.50
CA ILE A 62 5.06 2.76 3.95
C ILE A 62 4.85 1.31 4.37
N VAL A 63 3.93 0.58 3.72
CA VAL A 63 3.62 -0.79 4.12
C VAL A 63 4.82 -1.72 3.94
N THR A 64 5.48 -1.68 2.78
CA THR A 64 6.61 -2.57 2.51
C THR A 64 7.85 -2.24 3.33
N THR A 65 8.01 -0.98 3.78
CA THR A 65 9.10 -0.58 4.68
C THR A 65 8.82 -0.96 6.14
N ARG A 66 7.58 -0.75 6.59
CA ARG A 66 7.20 -0.81 8.00
C ARG A 66 6.71 -2.18 8.46
N ALA A 67 6.18 -2.97 7.54
CA ALA A 67 5.75 -4.34 7.79
C ALA A 67 6.21 -5.26 6.63
N PRO A 68 7.52 -5.52 6.50
CA PRO A 68 8.09 -6.31 5.41
C PRO A 68 7.58 -7.77 5.35
N GLU A 69 6.95 -8.26 6.40
CA GLU A 69 6.25 -9.56 6.44
C GLU A 69 4.92 -9.57 5.69
N LEU A 70 4.39 -8.40 5.31
CA LEU A 70 3.20 -8.28 4.49
C LEU A 70 3.56 -8.34 3.00
N SER A 71 3.14 -9.40 2.33
CA SER A 71 3.35 -9.56 0.90
C SER A 71 2.32 -8.76 0.11
N PRO A 72 2.73 -7.87 -0.80
CA PRO A 72 1.82 -7.16 -1.70
C PRO A 72 1.07 -8.13 -2.60
N LYS A 73 -0.22 -7.89 -2.83
CA LYS A 73 -1.04 -8.61 -3.81
C LYS A 73 -2.25 -7.79 -4.23
N LEU A 74 -2.84 -8.13 -5.37
CA LEU A 74 -4.16 -7.63 -5.71
C LEU A 74 -5.26 -8.36 -4.92
N TRP A 75 -6.23 -7.59 -4.44
CA TRP A 75 -7.45 -8.08 -3.81
C TRP A 75 -8.64 -7.33 -4.38
N TYR A 76 -9.53 -8.06 -5.05
CA TYR A 76 -10.63 -7.48 -5.84
C TYR A 76 -10.16 -6.40 -6.84
N GLY A 77 -8.97 -6.58 -7.42
CA GLY A 77 -8.39 -5.64 -8.38
C GLY A 77 -7.82 -4.37 -7.77
N GLN A 78 -7.71 -4.28 -6.44
CA GLN A 78 -7.13 -3.15 -5.71
C GLN A 78 -5.87 -3.57 -4.94
N PRO A 79 -4.92 -2.65 -4.66
CA PRO A 79 -3.74 -2.95 -3.86
C PRO A 79 -4.08 -3.44 -2.45
N ALA A 80 -3.45 -4.54 -2.04
CA ALA A 80 -3.59 -5.11 -0.71
C ALA A 80 -2.28 -5.75 -0.24
N TYR A 81 -2.18 -5.98 1.07
CA TYR A 81 -0.98 -6.49 1.72
C TYR A 81 -1.36 -7.60 2.68
N ALA A 82 -0.73 -8.76 2.51
CA ALA A 82 -1.17 -10.00 3.11
C ALA A 82 -0.10 -10.67 3.95
N ARG A 83 -0.49 -11.17 5.12
CA ARG A 83 0.32 -12.07 5.94
C ARG A 83 -0.17 -13.49 5.74
N LYS A 84 0.73 -14.41 5.36
CA LYS A 84 0.39 -15.83 5.13
C LYS A 84 -0.81 -15.99 4.15
N GLY A 85 -0.85 -15.16 3.11
CA GLY A 85 -1.87 -15.20 2.05
C GLY A 85 -3.19 -14.50 2.39
N LYS A 86 -3.41 -14.09 3.65
CA LYS A 86 -4.60 -13.36 4.08
C LYS A 86 -4.33 -11.86 4.15
N VAL A 87 -5.23 -11.07 3.57
CA VAL A 87 -5.09 -9.60 3.52
C VAL A 87 -5.22 -9.02 4.93
N VAL A 88 -4.26 -8.19 5.33
CA VAL A 88 -4.24 -7.45 6.60
C VAL A 88 -4.68 -6.01 6.38
N CYS A 89 -4.16 -5.34 5.35
CA CYS A 89 -4.55 -3.98 4.97
C CYS A 89 -4.64 -3.82 3.45
N PHE A 90 -5.34 -2.78 3.00
CA PHE A 90 -5.64 -2.54 1.58
C PHE A 90 -5.86 -1.05 1.29
N PHE A 91 -5.68 -0.67 0.03
CA PHE A 91 -5.97 0.65 -0.49
C PHE A 91 -7.04 0.57 -1.58
N ARG A 92 -8.04 1.44 -1.54
CA ARG A 92 -9.07 1.59 -2.59
C ARG A 92 -9.02 3.00 -3.16
N SER A 93 -8.89 3.08 -4.47
CA SER A 93 -8.95 4.34 -5.23
C SER A 93 -10.38 4.88 -5.23
N GLY A 94 -10.56 6.07 -4.65
CA GLY A 94 -11.84 6.79 -4.68
C GLY A 94 -12.23 7.19 -6.09
N HIS A 95 -11.27 7.59 -6.92
CA HIS A 95 -11.54 7.94 -8.31
C HIS A 95 -12.03 6.74 -9.14
N ALA A 96 -11.41 5.57 -8.98
CA ALA A 96 -11.84 4.35 -9.65
C ALA A 96 -13.27 3.95 -9.23
N ASP A 97 -13.57 4.13 -7.94
CA ASP A 97 -14.86 3.76 -7.35
C ASP A 97 -15.91 4.88 -7.44
N LYS A 98 -15.57 6.05 -8.01
CA LYS A 98 -16.40 7.27 -8.09
C LYS A 98 -16.85 7.81 -6.73
N GLU A 99 -16.00 7.64 -5.73
CA GLU A 99 -16.18 8.11 -4.37
C GLU A 99 -15.46 9.43 -4.11
N ARG A 100 -15.87 10.13 -3.05
CA ARG A 100 -15.31 11.44 -2.68
C ARG A 100 -13.82 11.38 -2.27
N TYR A 101 -13.34 10.23 -1.80
CA TYR A 101 -11.98 10.03 -1.30
C TYR A 101 -11.54 8.57 -1.49
N SER A 102 -10.22 8.35 -1.51
CA SER A 102 -9.64 7.02 -1.41
C SER A 102 -9.73 6.48 0.00
N THR A 103 -9.64 5.16 0.18
CA THR A 103 -9.72 4.52 1.51
C THR A 103 -8.49 3.66 1.77
N PHE A 104 -7.86 3.84 2.93
CA PHE A 104 -6.90 2.88 3.47
C PHE A 104 -7.57 2.12 4.62
N GLY A 105 -7.61 0.79 4.52
CA GLY A 105 -8.37 -0.06 5.43
C GLY A 105 -7.63 -1.29 5.90
N PHE A 106 -8.14 -1.88 6.98
CA PHE A 106 -7.65 -3.07 7.64
C PHE A 106 -8.76 -4.12 7.71
N THR A 107 -8.39 -5.39 7.64
CA THR A 107 -9.31 -6.52 7.77
C THR A 107 -9.31 -7.05 9.21
N THR A 108 -10.10 -8.10 9.46
CA THR A 108 -10.10 -8.83 10.74
C THR A 108 -8.77 -9.55 11.04
N GLU A 109 -7.82 -9.60 10.11
CA GLU A 109 -6.50 -10.20 10.34
C GLU A 109 -5.48 -9.19 10.92
N ALA A 110 -5.86 -7.91 11.02
CA ALA A 110 -5.03 -6.86 11.59
C ALA A 110 -5.12 -6.83 13.12
N HIS A 111 -3.97 -6.69 13.78
CA HIS A 111 -3.85 -6.70 15.24
C HIS A 111 -4.05 -5.29 15.84
N LEU A 112 -5.19 -4.67 15.54
CA LEU A 112 -5.48 -3.30 15.93
C LEU A 112 -6.30 -3.18 17.21
N ASP A 113 -6.70 -4.30 17.81
CA ASP A 113 -7.53 -4.37 19.02
C ASP A 113 -7.03 -3.39 20.11
N ALA A 114 -7.99 -2.82 20.82
CA ALA A 114 -7.76 -1.89 21.92
C ALA A 114 -8.65 -2.26 23.10
N ASP A 115 -8.14 -2.08 24.32
CA ASP A 115 -8.83 -2.43 25.57
C ASP A 115 -10.17 -1.71 25.75
N SER A 116 -10.36 -0.58 25.05
CA SER A 116 -11.63 0.16 24.99
C SER A 116 -12.75 -0.60 24.29
N GLY A 117 -12.44 -1.69 23.58
CA GLY A 117 -13.40 -2.46 22.77
C GLY A 117 -13.77 -1.77 21.45
N LEU A 118 -13.10 -0.67 21.08
CA LEU A 118 -13.33 0.05 19.83
C LEU A 118 -12.03 0.58 19.25
N TRP A 119 -11.80 0.30 17.98
CA TRP A 119 -10.71 0.86 17.19
C TRP A 119 -11.14 1.08 15.74
N PRO A 120 -10.58 2.10 15.07
CA PRO A 120 -10.79 2.33 13.65
C PRO A 120 -10.18 1.22 12.79
N THR A 121 -10.90 0.81 11.74
CA THR A 121 -10.45 -0.19 10.75
C THR A 121 -10.37 0.36 9.32
N SER A 122 -10.75 1.61 9.09
CA SER A 122 -10.68 2.27 7.78
C SER A 122 -10.60 3.77 7.92
N TYR A 123 -9.85 4.39 7.01
CA TYR A 123 -9.55 5.81 7.01
C TYR A 123 -9.78 6.39 5.62
N ALA A 124 -10.44 7.55 5.57
CA ALA A 124 -10.52 8.36 4.36
C ALA A 124 -9.16 8.99 4.06
N VAL A 125 -8.76 8.95 2.80
CA VAL A 125 -7.48 9.49 2.32
C VAL A 125 -7.72 10.29 1.05
N THR A 126 -7.47 11.59 1.12
CA THR A 126 -7.51 12.51 -0.03
C THR A 126 -6.11 12.92 -0.47
N GLU A 127 -5.23 13.12 0.50
CA GLU A 127 -3.82 13.46 0.38
C GLU A 127 -3.10 12.94 1.63
N LEU A 128 -1.77 12.91 1.61
CA LEU A 128 -0.96 12.50 2.76
C LEU A 128 -0.04 13.63 3.18
N SER A 129 -0.32 14.19 4.35
CA SER A 129 0.63 15.04 5.08
C SER A 129 1.66 14.17 5.81
N ALA A 130 2.78 14.77 6.25
CA ALA A 130 3.76 14.07 7.07
C ALA A 130 3.15 13.46 8.36
N GLU A 131 2.14 14.11 8.94
CA GLU A 131 1.41 13.60 10.09
C GLU A 131 0.55 12.38 9.73
N ALA A 132 -0.14 12.43 8.59
CA ALA A 132 -0.94 11.30 8.10
C ALA A 132 -0.04 10.09 7.76
N GLU A 133 1.12 10.32 7.17
CA GLU A 133 2.09 9.26 6.88
C GLU A 133 2.61 8.60 8.16
N ALA A 134 2.96 9.40 9.18
CA ALA A 134 3.39 8.89 10.47
C ALA A 134 2.29 8.07 11.16
N ALA A 135 1.02 8.53 11.08
CA ALA A 135 -0.11 7.79 11.61
C ALA A 135 -0.32 6.44 10.88
N ILE A 136 -0.25 6.43 9.55
CA ILE A 136 -0.35 5.20 8.75
C ILE A 136 0.80 4.25 9.09
N ALA A 137 2.03 4.74 9.19
CA ALA A 137 3.18 3.92 9.55
C ALA A 137 2.98 3.23 10.91
N ALA A 138 2.57 3.97 11.93
CA ALA A 138 2.29 3.41 13.26
C ALA A 138 1.15 2.39 13.24
N LEU A 139 0.09 2.63 12.46
CA LEU A 139 -1.01 1.69 12.30
C LEU A 139 -0.58 0.40 11.59
N VAL A 140 0.27 0.51 10.57
CA VAL A 140 0.81 -0.65 9.85
C VAL A 140 1.71 -1.48 10.76
N GLU A 141 2.64 -0.85 11.49
CA GLU A 141 3.49 -1.53 12.48
C GLU A 141 2.65 -2.22 13.56
N LYS A 142 1.59 -1.57 14.05
CA LYS A 142 0.67 -2.17 15.03
C LYS A 142 -0.16 -3.32 14.43
N SER A 143 -0.49 -3.27 13.14
CA SER A 143 -1.42 -4.23 12.52
C SER A 143 -0.87 -5.67 12.41
N VAL A 144 0.41 -5.86 12.70
CA VAL A 144 1.13 -7.13 12.66
C VAL A 144 1.57 -7.55 14.09
N PRO A 145 1.62 -8.87 14.40
CA PRO A 145 2.03 -9.40 15.70
C PRO A 145 3.53 -9.25 15.98
#